data_AF-A0A956H692-F1
#
_entry.id   AF-A0A956H692-F1
#
_cell.length_a   1.000
_cell.length_b   1.000
_cell.length_c   1.000
_cell.angle_alpha   90.00
_cell.angle_beta   90.00
_cell.angle_gamma   90.00
#
_symmetry.space_group_name_H-M   'P 1'
#
loop_
_entity.id
_entity.type
_entity.pdbx_description
1 polymer ?
#
loop_
_entity_poly.entity_id
_entity_poly.type
_entity_poly.pdbx_seq_one_letter_code
_entity_poly.pdbx_strand_id
1 'polypeptide(L)'
;MADASVDPFGLLDPSYRSDPYPALARQREQAPVYFCEGWGCWVVSRYDDVVACFRDDRLSADRASGYAAKLPPPVQEQLAPLIGNFARWALMKDPPD
;
A
#
# COMPACT_ATOMS: atom_id res chain seq x y z
N MET A 1 2.35 -3.80 -21.49
CA MET A 1 2.92 -4.69 -20.45
C MET A 1 4.01 -3.91 -19.75
N ALA A 2 4.03 -3.89 -18.42
CA ALA A 2 5.16 -3.35 -17.68
C ALA A 2 6.41 -4.18 -18.01
N ASP A 3 7.59 -3.55 -17.99
CA ASP A 3 8.84 -4.27 -18.15
C ASP A 3 8.95 -5.34 -17.04
N ALA A 4 9.27 -6.58 -17.41
CA ALA A 4 9.44 -7.68 -16.47
C ALA A 4 10.58 -7.42 -15.47
N SER A 5 11.51 -6.53 -15.79
CA SER A 5 12.53 -6.07 -14.84
C SER A 5 11.97 -5.23 -13.69
N VAL A 6 10.84 -4.53 -13.91
CA VAL A 6 10.18 -3.62 -12.95
C VAL A 6 8.97 -4.29 -12.27
N ASP A 7 8.33 -5.24 -12.95
CA ASP A 7 7.18 -5.98 -12.43
C ASP A 7 7.29 -7.49 -12.72
N PRO A 8 8.18 -8.21 -12.01
CA PRO A 8 8.45 -9.63 -12.27
C PRO A 8 7.24 -10.54 -12.00
N PHE A 9 6.26 -10.07 -11.22
CA PHE A 9 5.08 -10.85 -10.84
C PHE A 9 3.81 -10.46 -11.62
N GLY A 10 3.84 -9.37 -12.39
CA GLY A 10 2.69 -8.88 -13.16
C GLY A 10 1.64 -8.18 -12.29
N LEU A 11 2.03 -7.56 -11.18
CA LEU A 11 1.12 -6.83 -10.27
C LEU A 11 0.51 -5.58 -10.92
N LEU A 12 1.21 -4.99 -11.88
CA LEU A 12 0.83 -3.78 -12.61
C LEU A 12 0.11 -4.10 -13.93
N ASP A 13 0.09 -5.36 -14.34
CA ASP A 13 -0.57 -5.79 -15.58
C ASP A 13 -2.09 -5.57 -15.47
N PRO A 14 -2.78 -5.06 -16.51
CA PRO A 14 -4.22 -4.89 -16.48
C PRO A 14 -4.99 -6.19 -16.12
N SER A 15 -4.49 -7.36 -16.53
CA SER A 15 -5.08 -8.66 -16.22
C SER A 15 -5.07 -9.02 -14.74
N TYR A 16 -4.17 -8.42 -13.94
CA TYR A 16 -4.13 -8.59 -12.49
C TYR A 16 -5.45 -8.20 -11.84
N ARG A 17 -6.12 -7.15 -12.35
CA ARG A 17 -7.42 -6.71 -11.82
C ARG A 17 -8.53 -7.72 -12.04
N SER A 18 -8.48 -8.48 -13.12
CA SER A 18 -9.46 -9.53 -13.42
C SER A 18 -9.16 -10.84 -12.70
N ASP A 19 -7.88 -11.19 -12.58
CA ASP A 19 -7.45 -12.42 -11.90
C ASP A 19 -6.07 -12.20 -11.22
N PRO A 20 -6.06 -11.80 -9.94
CA PRO A 20 -4.82 -11.51 -9.23
C PRO A 20 -4.13 -12.78 -8.70
N TYR A 21 -4.85 -13.90 -8.60
CA TYR A 21 -4.38 -15.07 -7.86
C TYR A 21 -3.12 -15.71 -8.45
N PRO A 22 -2.95 -15.84 -9.79
CA PRO A 22 -1.72 -16.37 -10.38
C PRO A 22 -0.48 -15.52 -10.06
N ALA A 23 -0.62 -14.18 -10.10
CA ALA A 23 0.46 -13.26 -9.75
C ALA A 23 0.80 -13.35 -8.26
N LEU A 24 -0.21 -13.32 -7.39
CA LEU A 24 -0.04 -13.45 -5.95
C LEU A 24 0.55 -14.80 -5.54
N ALA A 25 0.22 -15.88 -6.24
CA ALA A 25 0.80 -17.21 -5.98
C ALA A 25 2.31 -17.22 -6.21
N ARG A 26 2.75 -16.74 -7.39
CA ARG A 26 4.17 -16.66 -7.73
C ARG A 26 4.94 -15.75 -6.78
N GLN A 27 4.39 -14.57 -6.46
CA GLN A 27 5.03 -13.64 -5.54
C GLN A 27 5.13 -14.21 -4.13
N ARG A 28 4.10 -14.90 -3.63
CA ARG A 28 4.11 -15.54 -2.30
C ARG A 28 5.14 -16.67 -2.17
N GLU A 29 5.37 -17.42 -3.24
CA GLU A 29 6.36 -18.50 -3.28
C GLU A 29 7.79 -17.97 -3.35
N GLN A 30 8.04 -16.97 -4.22
CA GLN A 30 9.40 -16.54 -4.54
C GLN A 30 9.89 -15.35 -3.71
N ALA A 31 9.01 -14.40 -3.39
CA ALA A 31 9.35 -13.17 -2.69
C ALA A 31 8.16 -12.70 -1.82
N PRO A 32 7.83 -13.40 -0.72
CA PRO A 32 6.59 -13.18 0.06
C PRO A 32 6.43 -11.76 0.62
N VAL A 33 7.54 -11.04 0.78
CA VAL A 33 7.60 -9.60 1.02
C VAL A 33 8.40 -8.98 -0.13
N TYR A 34 7.75 -8.16 -0.95
CA TYR A 34 8.33 -7.57 -2.17
C TYR A 34 8.03 -6.08 -2.23
N PHE A 35 9.03 -5.25 -2.53
CA PHE A 35 8.78 -3.82 -2.80
C PHE A 35 8.36 -3.63 -4.26
N CYS A 36 7.12 -3.23 -4.48
CA CYS A 36 6.61 -2.92 -5.81
C CYS A 36 6.88 -1.46 -6.13
N GLU A 37 7.90 -1.20 -6.95
CA GLU A 37 8.28 0.17 -7.33
C GLU A 37 7.12 0.94 -7.99
N GLY A 38 6.35 0.28 -8.86
CA GLY A 38 5.21 0.90 -9.54
C GLY A 38 4.06 1.34 -8.63
N TRP A 39 3.91 0.72 -7.45
CA TRP A 39 2.98 1.17 -6.41
C TRP A 39 3.65 2.00 -5.31
N GLY A 40 4.98 1.99 -5.25
CA GLY A 40 5.75 2.65 -4.18
C GLY A 40 5.42 2.08 -2.80
N CYS A 41 5.17 0.78 -2.70
CA CYS A 41 4.82 0.11 -1.44
C CYS A 41 5.37 -1.32 -1.33
N TRP A 42 5.43 -1.80 -0.09
CA TRP A 42 5.68 -3.20 0.21
C TRP A 42 4.41 -4.03 0.02
N VAL A 43 4.55 -5.16 -0.67
CA VAL A 43 3.50 -6.17 -0.88
C VAL A 43 3.84 -7.38 -0.02
N VAL A 44 2.94 -7.71 0.91
CA VAL A 44 3.03 -8.86 1.81
C VAL A 44 1.93 -9.83 1.46
N SER A 45 2.24 -11.11 1.24
CA SER A 45 1.28 -12.06 0.65
C SER A 45 1.08 -13.38 1.38
N ARG A 46 1.96 -13.75 2.32
CA ARG A 46 1.71 -14.91 3.19
C ARG A 46 0.67 -14.53 4.25
N TYR A 47 -0.26 -15.44 4.49
CA TYR A 47 -1.36 -15.20 5.42
C TYR A 47 -0.86 -14.80 6.81
N ASP A 48 0.10 -15.55 7.36
CA ASP A 48 0.63 -15.28 8.71
C ASP A 48 1.29 -13.90 8.80
N ASP A 49 2.05 -13.50 7.77
CA ASP A 49 2.71 -12.19 7.71
C ASP A 49 1.67 -11.05 7.59
N VAL A 50 0.65 -11.22 6.75
CA VAL A 50 -0.44 -10.23 6.61
C VAL A 50 -1.19 -10.05 7.93
N VAL A 51 -1.50 -11.16 8.60
CA VAL A 51 -2.19 -11.15 9.90
C VAL A 51 -1.32 -10.53 10.99
N ALA A 52 -0.01 -10.79 10.98
CA ALA A 52 0.94 -10.14 11.88
C ALA A 52 0.98 -8.63 11.63
N CYS A 53 1.04 -8.19 10.37
CA CYS A 53 1.02 -6.77 10.01
C CYS A 53 -0.23 -6.05 10.49
N PHE A 54 -1.41 -6.68 10.39
CA PHE A 54 -2.66 -6.08 10.89
C PHE A 54 -2.73 -5.93 12.42
N ARG A 55 -1.82 -6.57 13.16
CA ARG A 55 -1.75 -6.53 14.62
C ARG A 55 -0.50 -5.82 15.14
N ASP A 56 0.29 -5.25 14.25
CA ASP A 56 1.54 -4.58 14.61
C ASP A 56 1.28 -3.07 14.73
N ASP A 57 1.28 -2.56 15.96
CA ASP A 57 1.00 -1.14 16.25
C ASP A 57 2.04 -0.19 15.62
N ARG A 58 3.17 -0.71 15.13
CA ARG A 58 4.14 0.06 14.34
C ARG A 58 3.63 0.40 12.93
N LEU A 59 2.61 -0.31 12.44
CA LEU A 59 2.03 -0.16 11.11
C LEU A 59 0.70 0.60 11.21
N SER A 60 0.79 1.93 11.25
CA SER A 60 -0.36 2.81 11.39
C SER A 60 -1.32 2.77 10.19
N ALA A 61 -2.61 2.89 10.48
CA ALA A 61 -3.69 3.12 9.54
C ALA A 61 -3.76 4.58 9.04
N ASP A 62 -3.01 5.52 9.65
CA ASP A 62 -2.94 6.93 9.24
C ASP A 62 -2.20 7.11 7.90
N ARG A 63 -2.92 6.79 6.84
CA ARG A 63 -2.47 7.03 5.47
C ARG A 63 -2.65 8.49 5.06
N ALA A 64 -3.51 9.25 5.73
CA ALA A 64 -3.77 10.64 5.38
C ALA A 64 -2.51 11.50 5.58
N SER A 65 -1.85 11.37 6.72
CA SER A 65 -0.58 12.04 7.00
C SER A 65 0.53 11.53 6.07
N GLY A 66 0.58 10.21 5.82
CA GLY A 66 1.54 9.61 4.91
C GLY A 66 1.43 10.10 3.46
N TYR A 67 0.22 10.31 2.95
CA TYR A 67 0.00 10.91 1.63
C TYR A 67 0.34 12.39 1.60
N ALA A 68 -0.07 13.14 2.64
CA ALA A 68 0.20 14.57 2.75
C ALA A 68 1.71 14.87 2.73
N ALA A 69 2.51 14.08 3.45
CA ALA A 69 3.96 14.22 3.53
C ALA A 69 4.68 14.06 2.18
N LYS A 70 4.06 13.40 1.19
CA LYS A 70 4.62 13.20 -0.15
C LYS A 70 4.33 14.34 -1.13
N LEU A 71 3.48 15.30 -0.75
CA LEU A 71 3.09 16.42 -1.61
C LEU A 71 4.08 17.61 -1.47
N PRO A 72 4.28 18.43 -2.51
CA PRO A 72 5.03 19.68 -2.38
C PRO A 72 4.36 20.63 -1.36
N PRO A 73 5.14 21.45 -0.60
CA PRO A 73 4.57 22.31 0.45
C PRO A 73 3.40 23.21 0.01
N PRO A 74 3.45 23.87 -1.17
CA PRO A 74 2.32 24.70 -1.62
C PRO A 74 1.02 23.90 -1.83
N VAL A 75 1.15 22.62 -2.23
CA VAL A 75 0.00 21.73 -2.44
C VAL A 75 -0.55 21.22 -1.11
N GLN A 76 0.33 20.98 -0.12
CA GLN A 76 -0.08 20.63 1.23
C GLN A 76 -0.95 21.73 1.85
N GLU A 77 -0.54 22.99 1.74
CA GLU A 77 -1.32 24.14 2.23
C GLU A 77 -2.68 24.24 1.54
N GLN A 78 -2.70 24.11 0.22
CA GLN A 78 -3.94 24.16 -0.56
C GLN A 78 -4.92 23.04 -0.18
N LEU A 79 -4.42 21.85 0.11
CA LEU A 79 -5.23 20.67 0.43
C LEU A 79 -5.41 20.43 1.94
N ALA A 80 -4.89 21.30 2.81
CA ALA A 80 -4.94 21.11 4.26
C ALA A 80 -6.36 20.84 4.80
N PRO A 81 -7.43 21.52 4.34
CA PRO A 81 -8.80 21.19 4.78
C PRO A 81 -9.25 19.78 4.37
N LEU A 82 -8.87 19.33 3.18
CA LEU A 82 -9.19 18.00 2.67
C LEU A 82 -8.43 16.90 3.42
N ILE A 83 -7.12 17.11 3.62
CA ILE A 83 -6.25 16.22 4.39
C ILE A 83 -6.79 16.08 5.82
N GLY A 84 -7.09 17.20 6.48
CA GLY A 84 -7.67 17.21 7.81
C GLY A 84 -9.04 16.54 7.88
N ASN A 85 -9.82 16.56 6.80
CA ASN A 85 -11.08 15.82 6.72
C ASN A 85 -10.87 14.30 6.62
N PHE A 86 -9.97 13.85 5.75
CA PHE A 86 -9.65 12.43 5.62
C PHE A 86 -9.02 11.84 6.87
N ALA A 87 -8.19 12.61 7.57
CA ALA A 87 -7.59 12.20 8.84
C ALA A 87 -8.62 11.93 9.96
N ARG A 88 -9.88 12.36 9.80
CA ARG A 88 -10.97 12.07 10.76
C ARG A 88 -11.77 10.82 10.43
N TRP A 89 -11.56 10.20 9.28
CA TRP A 89 -12.32 9.02 8.88
C TRP A 89 -11.83 7.80 9.66
N ALA A 90 -12.77 6.98 10.16
CA ALA A 90 -12.44 5.80 10.95
C ALA A 90 -11.44 4.85 10.26
N LEU A 91 -11.48 4.77 8.92
CA LEU A 91 -10.55 3.96 8.12
C LEU A 91 -9.09 4.50 8.08
N MET A 92 -8.87 5.72 8.55
CA MET A 92 -7.58 6.40 8.57
C MET A 92 -7.08 6.65 10.01
N LYS A 93 -7.71 6.00 11.00
CA LYS A 93 -7.37 6.15 12.41
C LYS A 93 -6.84 4.82 12.94
N ASP A 94 -5.76 4.90 13.70
CA ASP A 94 -5.33 3.80 14.54
C ASP A 94 -6.38 3.48 15.61
N PRO A 95 -6.43 2.24 16.09
CA PRO A 95 -7.24 1.90 17.25
C PRO A 95 -6.87 2.81 18.43
N PRO A 96 -7.84 3.17 19.29
CA PRO A 96 -7.54 3.91 20.51
C PRO A 96 -6.65 3.05 21.45
N ASP A 97 -5.81 3.73 22.23
CA ASP A 97 -5.03 3.12 23.33
C ASP A 97 -5.93 2.50 24.41
#